data_AF-A0A964HCZ0-F1
#
_entry.id   AF-A0A964HCZ0-F1
#
_cell.length_a   1.000
_cell.length_b   1.000
_cell.length_c   1.000
_cell.angle_alpha   90.00
_cell.angle_beta   90.00
_cell.angle_gamma   90.00
#
_symmetry.space_group_name_H-M   'P 1'
#
loop_
_entity.id
_entity.type
_entity.pdbx_description
1 polymer ?
#
loop_
_entity_poly.entity_id
_entity_poly.type
_entity_poly.pdbx_seq_one_letter_code
_entity_poly.pdbx_strand_id
1 'polypeptide(L)'
;MKAIDWHVPAHLYDFVTNMPELMMAADAVICKAGGLVVTESLAAGLPMLLVDVIPGQEEGNRDFVLKNGAGDMVESPIQMLETLAHWTANDCKLLHERARNARRLGRPNSAFDVAELVWRSALRGPMNKRGRYGLGRTRLIDLFTRNNIPWREAQVETFEQFDE
;
A
#
# COMPACT_ATOMS: atom_id res chain seq x y z
N MET A 1 2.80 14.30 -29.18
CA MET A 1 3.99 13.64 -28.60
C MET A 1 5.09 13.69 -29.66
N LYS A 2 6.28 14.25 -29.38
CA LYS A 2 7.38 14.23 -30.38
C LYS A 2 7.77 12.76 -30.62
N ALA A 3 8.06 12.39 -31.86
CA ALA A 3 8.62 11.09 -32.18
C ALA A 3 9.98 10.97 -31.48
N ILE A 4 10.08 10.09 -30.49
CA ILE A 4 11.33 9.72 -29.83
C ILE A 4 11.86 8.51 -30.59
N ASP A 5 13.12 8.58 -31.01
CA ASP A 5 13.81 7.43 -31.57
C ASP A 5 14.36 6.58 -30.41
N TRP A 6 13.91 5.34 -30.32
CA TRP A 6 14.26 4.43 -29.24
C TRP A 6 15.38 3.51 -29.70
N HIS A 7 16.49 3.50 -28.96
CA HIS A 7 17.66 2.66 -29.26
C HIS A 7 17.47 1.18 -28.84
N VAL A 8 16.31 0.84 -28.27
CA VAL A 8 15.91 -0.50 -27.84
C VAL A 8 14.45 -0.76 -28.24
N PRO A 9 14.01 -2.03 -28.40
CA PRO A 9 12.61 -2.34 -28.61
C PRO A 9 11.75 -1.72 -27.51
N ALA A 10 10.83 -0.84 -27.89
CA ALA A 10 9.97 -0.12 -26.99
C ALA A 10 8.52 -0.27 -27.45
N HIS A 11 7.64 -0.61 -26.51
CA HIS A 11 6.20 -0.67 -26.73
C HIS A 11 5.54 0.40 -25.88
N LEU A 12 4.80 1.30 -26.53
CA LEU A 12 4.01 2.31 -25.86
C LEU A 12 2.55 1.85 -25.83
N TYR A 13 2.00 1.74 -24.63
CA TYR A 13 0.59 1.47 -24.40
C TYR A 13 -0.04 2.69 -23.73
N ASP A 14 -1.30 2.94 -24.06
CA ASP A 14 -2.14 3.85 -23.27
C ASP A 14 -2.68 3.08 -22.03
N PHE A 15 -3.94 3.30 -21.67
CA PHE A 15 -4.57 2.50 -20.63
C PHE A 15 -4.71 1.03 -21.06
N VAL A 16 -4.31 0.11 -20.18
CA VAL A 16 -4.37 -1.33 -20.41
C VAL A 16 -5.27 -2.00 -19.38
N THR A 17 -6.00 -3.03 -19.80
CA THR A 17 -6.88 -3.84 -18.93
C THR A 17 -6.27 -5.22 -18.62
N ASN A 18 -5.16 -5.57 -19.26
CA ASN A 18 -4.45 -6.84 -19.16
C ASN A 18 -3.09 -6.68 -18.45
N MET A 19 -3.06 -5.89 -17.37
CA MET A 19 -1.84 -5.68 -16.57
C MET A 19 -1.24 -6.99 -16.01
N PRO A 20 -2.03 -7.97 -15.54
CA PRO A 20 -1.47 -9.25 -15.08
C PRO A 20 -0.62 -9.96 -16.14
N GLU A 21 -1.07 -9.98 -17.40
CA GLU A 21 -0.33 -10.59 -18.51
C GLU A 21 0.98 -9.85 -18.79
N LEU A 22 0.95 -8.51 -18.76
CA LEU A 22 2.15 -7.68 -18.96
C LEU A 22 3.16 -7.90 -17.83
N MET A 23 2.70 -7.94 -16.58
CA MET A 23 3.55 -8.24 -15.42
C MET A 23 4.16 -9.64 -15.51
N MET A 24 3.37 -10.66 -15.88
CA MET A 24 3.87 -12.02 -16.04
C MET A 24 4.89 -12.19 -17.18
N ALA A 25 4.87 -11.29 -18.16
CA ALA A 25 5.84 -11.24 -19.26
C ALA A 25 7.10 -10.39 -18.93
N ALA A 26 7.12 -9.70 -17.79
CA ALA A 26 8.21 -8.81 -17.40
C ALA A 26 9.20 -9.47 -16.44
N ASP A 27 10.42 -8.93 -16.38
CA ASP A 27 11.46 -9.35 -15.43
C ASP A 27 11.58 -8.42 -14.21
N ALA A 28 11.10 -7.18 -14.32
CA ALA A 28 11.13 -6.15 -13.29
C ALA A 28 10.09 -5.05 -13.56
N VAL A 29 9.74 -4.27 -12.53
CA VAL A 29 8.84 -3.12 -12.63
C VAL A 29 9.57 -1.84 -12.22
N ILE A 30 9.38 -0.76 -12.97
CA ILE A 30 9.87 0.58 -12.63
C ILE A 30 8.65 1.48 -12.41
N CYS A 31 8.43 1.94 -11.18
CA CYS A 31 7.24 2.73 -10.85
C CYS A 31 7.41 3.53 -9.55
N LYS A 32 6.43 4.38 -9.23
CA LYS A 32 6.29 4.95 -7.87
C LYS A 32 5.90 3.89 -6.85
N ALA A 33 6.10 4.16 -5.56
CA ALA A 33 5.78 3.24 -4.46
C ALA A 33 4.28 3.16 -4.09
N GLY A 34 3.41 3.12 -5.11
CA GLY A 34 1.96 3.00 -4.91
C GLY A 34 1.56 1.64 -4.34
N GLY A 35 0.63 1.62 -3.39
CA GLY A 35 0.24 0.39 -2.68
C GLY A 35 -0.23 -0.74 -3.61
N LEU A 36 -1.09 -0.44 -4.59
CA LEU A 36 -1.57 -1.44 -5.55
C LEU A 36 -0.43 -2.00 -6.42
N VAL A 37 0.32 -1.16 -7.13
CA VAL A 37 1.41 -1.63 -7.99
C VAL A 37 2.50 -2.37 -7.20
N VAL A 38 2.79 -1.96 -5.96
CA VAL A 38 3.72 -2.69 -5.08
C VAL A 38 3.17 -4.08 -4.77
N THR A 39 1.91 -4.19 -4.33
CA THR A 39 1.31 -5.49 -4.00
C THR A 39 1.17 -6.41 -5.21
N GLU A 40 0.80 -5.88 -6.37
CA GLU A 40 0.70 -6.62 -7.64
C GLU A 40 2.08 -7.11 -8.10
N SER A 41 3.09 -6.25 -8.09
CA SER A 41 4.46 -6.62 -8.49
C SER A 41 5.03 -7.71 -7.58
N LEU A 42 4.87 -7.58 -6.26
CA LEU A 42 5.31 -8.60 -5.31
C LEU A 42 4.55 -9.93 -5.50
N ALA A 43 3.24 -9.88 -5.74
CA ALA A 43 2.43 -11.07 -6.04
C ALA A 43 2.85 -11.76 -7.35
N ALA A 44 3.23 -10.99 -8.37
CA ALA A 44 3.81 -11.48 -9.62
C ALA A 44 5.28 -11.93 -9.47
N GLY A 45 5.92 -11.65 -8.33
CA GLY A 45 7.31 -11.99 -8.09
C GLY A 45 8.32 -11.10 -8.80
N LEU A 46 7.90 -9.87 -9.14
CA LEU A 46 8.70 -8.91 -9.87
C LEU A 46 9.47 -8.01 -8.89
N PRO A 47 10.79 -7.91 -9.03
CA PRO A 47 11.56 -6.92 -8.31
C PRO A 47 11.25 -5.51 -8.84
N MET A 48 11.35 -4.52 -7.94
CA MET A 48 10.93 -3.15 -8.25
C MET A 48 12.07 -2.14 -8.19
N LEU A 49 12.15 -1.25 -9.18
CA LEU A 49 12.89 0.02 -9.06
C LEU A 49 11.89 1.14 -8.78
N LEU A 50 12.00 1.69 -7.57
CA LEU A 50 11.15 2.78 -7.13
C LEU A 50 11.76 4.11 -7.57
N VAL A 51 11.02 4.89 -8.36
CA VAL A 51 11.49 6.17 -8.92
C VAL A 51 10.87 7.39 -8.26
N ASP A 52 9.80 7.20 -7.49
CA ASP A 52 9.06 8.26 -6.83
C ASP A 52 8.28 7.73 -5.63
N VAL A 53 8.05 8.60 -4.64
CA VAL A 53 7.34 8.30 -3.40
C VAL A 53 6.57 9.53 -2.95
N ILE A 54 5.24 9.41 -2.82
CA ILE A 54 4.41 10.48 -2.25
C ILE A 54 4.64 10.53 -0.72
N PRO A 55 5.19 11.63 -0.15
CA PRO A 55 5.49 11.75 1.27
C PRO A 55 4.25 11.53 2.15
N GLY A 56 4.40 10.81 3.27
CA GLY A 56 3.32 10.46 4.17
C GLY A 56 2.38 9.34 3.68
N GLN A 57 2.22 9.15 2.36
CA GLN A 57 1.32 8.11 1.81
C GLN A 57 2.06 6.83 1.41
N GLU A 58 3.23 6.95 0.77
CA GLU A 58 3.89 5.83 0.09
C GLU A 58 5.22 5.41 0.73
N GLU A 59 5.72 6.17 1.72
CA GLU A 59 7.00 5.89 2.39
C GLU A 59 7.04 4.51 3.06
N GLY A 60 5.92 4.08 3.64
CA GLY A 60 5.79 2.74 4.21
C GLY A 60 5.94 1.63 3.16
N ASN A 61 5.43 1.84 1.95
CA ASN A 61 5.54 0.89 0.85
C ASN A 61 6.98 0.83 0.33
N ARG A 62 7.62 1.99 0.14
CA ARG A 62 9.05 2.07 -0.20
C ARG A 62 9.88 1.28 0.81
N ASP A 63 9.74 1.63 2.09
CA ASP A 63 10.48 1.00 3.17
C ASP A 63 10.27 -0.52 3.21
N PHE A 64 9.04 -0.98 2.99
CA PHE A 64 8.73 -2.40 2.97
C PHE A 64 9.48 -3.13 1.84
N VAL A 65 9.53 -2.56 0.63
CA VAL A 65 10.25 -3.14 -0.51
C VAL A 65 11.76 -3.16 -0.25
N LEU A 66 12.34 -2.03 0.16
CA LEU A 66 13.79 -1.91 0.37
C LEU A 66 14.28 -2.79 1.52
N LYS A 67 13.62 -2.75 2.69
CA LYS A 67 14.03 -3.52 3.89
C LYS A 67 13.99 -5.03 3.66
N ASN A 68 13.14 -5.49 2.76
CA ASN A 68 13.05 -6.92 2.42
C ASN A 68 13.88 -7.30 1.18
N GLY A 69 14.63 -6.37 0.60
CA GLY A 69 15.46 -6.62 -0.58
C GLY A 69 14.65 -7.07 -1.79
N ALA A 70 13.42 -6.58 -1.96
CA ALA A 70 12.59 -6.87 -3.13
C ALA A 70 12.73 -5.81 -4.24
N GLY A 71 13.54 -4.78 -4.00
CA GLY A 71 13.74 -3.68 -4.93
C GLY A 71 14.72 -2.66 -4.38
N ASP A 72 14.98 -1.63 -5.17
CA ASP A 72 15.91 -0.54 -4.87
C ASP A 72 15.23 0.81 -5.23
N MET A 73 15.62 1.91 -4.57
CA MET A 73 15.11 3.26 -4.84
C MET A 73 16.14 4.00 -5.70
N VAL A 74 15.66 4.73 -6.70
CA VAL A 74 16.50 5.54 -7.59
C VAL A 74 15.88 6.93 -7.74
N GLU A 75 16.71 7.97 -7.70
CA GLU A 75 16.30 9.37 -7.70
C GLU A 75 16.68 10.10 -8.99
N SER A 76 17.44 9.43 -9.87
CA SER A 76 17.84 9.99 -11.16
C SER A 76 17.92 8.94 -12.27
N PRO A 77 17.81 9.33 -13.55
CA PRO A 77 17.98 8.41 -14.68
C PRO A 77 19.36 7.72 -14.71
N ILE A 78 20.42 8.42 -14.28
CA ILE A 78 21.78 7.85 -14.24
C ILE A 78 21.84 6.76 -13.17
N GLN A 79 21.32 7.03 -11.97
CA GLN A 79 21.25 6.03 -10.91
C GLN A 79 20.40 4.83 -11.31
N MET A 80 19.29 5.04 -12.02
CA MET A 80 18.49 3.94 -12.59
C MET A 80 19.33 3.05 -13.49
N LEU A 81 20.09 3.63 -14.43
CA LEU A 81 20.95 2.89 -15.35
C LEU A 81 22.03 2.12 -14.59
N GLU A 82 22.68 2.75 -13.61
CA GLU A 82 23.66 2.10 -12.74
C GLU A 82 23.04 0.92 -11.99
N THR A 83 21.88 1.11 -11.35
CA THR A 83 21.21 0.02 -10.62
C THR A 83 20.81 -1.13 -11.54
N LEU A 84 20.27 -0.84 -12.74
CA LEU A 84 19.94 -1.88 -13.73
C LEU A 84 21.18 -2.62 -14.22
N ALA A 85 22.30 -1.93 -14.46
CA ALA A 85 23.57 -2.54 -14.82
C ALA A 85 24.06 -3.48 -13.71
N HIS A 86 23.96 -3.08 -12.44
CA HIS A 86 24.31 -3.94 -11.32
C HIS A 86 23.37 -5.15 -11.17
N TRP A 87 22.07 -4.96 -11.40
CA TRP A 87 21.08 -6.05 -11.34
C TRP A 87 21.33 -7.13 -12.39
N THR A 88 21.74 -6.72 -13.59
CA THR A 88 21.95 -7.60 -14.76
C THR A 88 23.38 -8.14 -14.87
N ALA A 89 24.33 -7.58 -14.13
CA ALA A 89 25.69 -8.11 -14.01
C ALA A 89 25.71 -9.52 -13.38
N ASN A 90 26.83 -10.23 -13.55
CA ASN A 90 27.10 -11.54 -12.95
C ASN A 90 25.94 -12.54 -13.17
N ASP A 91 25.56 -12.74 -14.43
CA ASP A 91 24.46 -13.62 -14.84
C ASP A 91 23.12 -13.30 -14.13
N CYS A 92 22.82 -12.00 -13.99
CA CYS A 92 21.61 -11.49 -13.36
C CYS A 92 21.40 -11.99 -11.91
N LYS A 93 22.47 -12.33 -11.18
CA LYS A 93 22.36 -12.92 -9.84
C LYS A 93 21.56 -12.03 -8.88
N LEU A 94 21.82 -10.72 -8.88
CA LEU A 94 21.13 -9.77 -8.01
C LEU A 94 19.66 -9.61 -8.41
N LEU A 95 19.36 -9.50 -9.71
CA LEU A 95 17.98 -9.48 -10.21
C LEU A 95 17.19 -10.71 -9.73
N HIS A 96 17.76 -11.91 -9.88
CA HIS A 96 17.13 -13.15 -9.42
C HIS A 96 16.94 -13.21 -7.90
N GLU A 97 17.86 -12.64 -7.12
CA GLU A 97 17.71 -12.50 -5.68
C GLU A 97 16.54 -11.58 -5.33
N ARG A 98 16.46 -10.39 -5.93
CA ARG A 98 15.36 -9.44 -5.75
C ARG A 98 14.01 -10.06 -6.13
N ALA A 99 13.95 -10.78 -7.26
CA ALA A 99 12.75 -11.49 -7.70
C ALA A 99 12.31 -12.59 -6.72
N ARG A 100 13.27 -13.34 -6.17
CA ARG A 100 12.98 -14.35 -5.13
C ARG A 100 12.41 -13.71 -3.87
N ASN A 101 12.97 -12.57 -3.44
CA ASN A 101 12.46 -11.82 -2.32
C ASN A 101 11.06 -11.27 -2.60
N ALA A 102 10.80 -10.75 -3.79
CA ALA A 102 9.48 -10.31 -4.21
C ALA A 102 8.44 -11.44 -4.10
N ARG A 103 8.73 -12.62 -4.69
CA ARG A 103 7.86 -13.81 -4.59
C ARG A 103 7.58 -14.24 -3.16
N ARG A 104 8.56 -14.13 -2.26
CA ARG A 104 8.41 -14.47 -0.83
C ARG A 104 7.46 -13.52 -0.10
N LEU A 105 7.40 -12.26 -0.51
CA LEU A 105 6.53 -11.24 0.10
C LEU A 105 5.13 -11.20 -0.53
N GLY A 106 5.03 -11.62 -1.80
CA GLY A 106 3.79 -11.62 -2.57
C GLY A 106 2.66 -12.38 -1.90
N ARG A 107 1.46 -11.80 -1.94
CA ARG A 107 0.22 -12.41 -1.43
C ARG A 107 -0.87 -12.44 -2.52
N PRO A 108 -0.73 -13.34 -3.52
CA PRO A 108 -1.64 -13.37 -4.67
C PRO A 108 -3.10 -13.67 -4.29
N ASN A 109 -3.35 -14.36 -3.18
CA ASN A 109 -4.69 -14.72 -2.71
C ASN A 109 -5.26 -13.76 -1.66
N SER A 110 -4.60 -12.62 -1.38
CA SER A 110 -4.97 -11.74 -0.27
C SER A 110 -6.43 -11.29 -0.28
N ALA A 111 -6.99 -10.98 -1.46
CA ALA A 111 -8.41 -10.62 -1.58
C ALA A 111 -9.34 -11.77 -1.15
N PHE A 112 -9.04 -13.01 -1.55
CA PHE A 112 -9.80 -14.19 -1.17
C PHE A 112 -9.64 -14.49 0.32
N ASP A 113 -8.42 -14.38 0.86
CA ASP A 113 -8.16 -14.58 2.29
C ASP A 113 -8.97 -13.61 3.16
N VAL A 114 -9.04 -12.33 2.75
CA VAL A 114 -9.84 -11.31 3.42
C VAL A 114 -11.34 -11.59 3.28
N ALA A 115 -11.80 -11.95 2.08
CA ALA A 115 -13.21 -12.28 1.85
C ALA A 115 -13.66 -13.46 2.73
N GLU A 116 -12.84 -14.51 2.81
CA GLU A 116 -13.10 -15.68 3.65
C GLU A 116 -13.11 -15.30 5.14
N LEU A 117 -12.20 -14.44 5.59
CA LEU A 117 -12.18 -13.94 6.97
C LEU A 117 -13.45 -13.16 7.31
N VAL A 118 -13.88 -12.28 6.42
CA VAL A 118 -15.11 -11.48 6.58
C VAL A 118 -16.33 -12.41 6.61
N TRP A 119 -16.41 -13.36 5.69
CA TRP A 119 -17.49 -14.36 5.62
C TRP A 119 -17.61 -15.16 6.92
N ARG A 120 -16.50 -15.73 7.40
CA ARG A 120 -16.47 -16.48 8.68
C ARG A 120 -16.87 -15.61 9.87
N SER A 121 -16.45 -14.35 9.87
CA SER A 121 -16.80 -13.41 10.93
C SER A 121 -18.29 -13.08 10.93
N ALA A 122 -18.90 -12.93 9.75
CA ALA A 122 -20.33 -12.71 9.61
C ALA A 122 -21.14 -13.92 10.11
N LEU A 123 -20.73 -15.16 9.77
CA LEU A 123 -21.39 -16.38 10.24
C LEU A 123 -21.32 -16.57 11.76
N ARG A 124 -20.22 -16.14 12.40
CA ARG A 124 -20.09 -16.19 13.86
C ARG A 124 -21.02 -15.20 14.58
N GLY A 125 -21.48 -14.17 13.89
CA GLY A 125 -22.24 -13.07 14.48
C GLY A 125 -21.37 -12.21 15.41
N PRO A 126 -21.96 -11.17 16.02
CA PRO A 126 -21.24 -10.30 16.95
C PRO A 126 -20.74 -11.11 18.15
N MET A 127 -19.43 -11.04 18.43
CA MET A 127 -18.91 -11.60 19.68
C MET A 127 -19.61 -10.91 20.85
N ASN A 128 -20.29 -11.69 21.69
CA ASN A 128 -20.93 -11.20 22.89
C ASN A 128 -19.84 -10.68 23.83
N LYS A 129 -19.62 -9.35 23.88
CA LYS A 129 -18.66 -8.70 24.80
C LYS A 129 -19.13 -8.76 26.27
N ARG A 130 -19.81 -9.83 26.69
CA ARG A 130 -20.12 -10.11 28.10
C ARG A 130 -18.82 -10.55 28.77
N GLY A 131 -18.03 -9.59 29.24
CA GLY A 131 -16.86 -9.89 30.09
C GLY A 131 -15.66 -8.96 30.01
N ARG A 132 -15.67 -7.87 29.22
CA ARG A 132 -14.58 -6.86 29.24
C ARG A 132 -15.03 -5.42 29.49
N TYR A 133 -16.25 -5.24 30.00
CA TYR A 133 -16.71 -3.96 30.58
C TYR A 133 -16.55 -3.95 32.12
N GLY A 134 -15.51 -4.61 32.64
CA GLY A 134 -15.13 -4.59 34.05
C GLY A 134 -14.12 -3.48 34.42
N LEU A 135 -13.68 -2.67 33.45
CA LEU A 135 -12.94 -1.44 33.69
C LEU A 135 -13.77 -0.33 33.06
N GLY A 136 -14.35 0.51 33.92
CA GLY A 136 -15.28 1.57 33.54
C GLY A 136 -14.74 2.36 32.36
N ARG A 137 -15.51 2.40 31.26
CA ARG A 137 -15.25 3.37 30.21
C ARG A 137 -15.35 4.74 30.85
N THR A 138 -14.19 5.37 31.11
CA THR A 138 -14.09 6.78 31.45
C THR A 138 -14.92 7.52 30.40
N ARG A 139 -16.03 8.13 30.81
CA ARG A 139 -16.87 8.89 29.89
C ARG A 139 -16.01 10.04 29.36
N LEU A 140 -16.32 10.54 28.16
CA LEU A 140 -15.59 11.67 27.58
C LEU A 140 -15.53 12.85 28.56
N ILE A 141 -16.56 12.98 29.38
CA ILE A 141 -16.63 13.95 30.47
C ILE A 141 -15.59 13.74 31.57
N ASP A 142 -15.42 12.48 31.98
CA ASP A 142 -14.46 12.12 33.02
C ASP A 142 -13.03 12.36 32.49
N LEU A 143 -12.79 12.26 31.16
CA LEU A 143 -11.51 12.61 30.53
C LEU A 143 -11.29 14.13 30.49
N PHE A 144 -12.30 14.91 30.16
CA PHE A 144 -12.19 16.37 30.17
C PHE A 144 -11.93 16.90 31.57
N THR A 145 -12.65 16.41 32.58
CA THR A 145 -12.42 16.78 33.98
C THR A 145 -11.02 16.39 34.45
N ARG A 146 -10.53 15.18 34.13
CA ARG A 146 -9.18 14.74 34.51
C ARG A 146 -8.06 15.58 33.89
N ASN A 147 -8.28 16.18 32.73
CA ASN A 147 -7.29 16.98 32.01
C ASN A 147 -7.54 18.49 32.13
N ASN A 148 -8.41 18.92 33.06
CA ASN A 148 -8.81 20.33 33.24
C ASN A 148 -9.26 21.01 31.94
N ILE A 149 -9.91 20.28 31.05
CA ILE A 149 -10.49 20.82 29.83
C ILE A 149 -11.90 21.33 30.16
N PRO A 150 -12.15 22.65 30.07
CA PRO A 150 -13.48 23.20 30.33
C PRO A 150 -14.47 22.75 29.25
N TRP A 151 -15.67 22.35 29.68
CA TRP A 151 -16.74 21.92 28.81
C TRP A 151 -18.08 22.44 29.36
N ARG A 152 -19.09 22.59 28.50
CA ARG A 152 -20.47 22.94 28.89
C ARG A 152 -21.44 22.06 28.13
N GLU A 153 -22.55 21.68 28.77
CA GLU A 153 -23.69 21.13 28.05
C GLU A 153 -24.27 22.23 27.17
N ALA A 154 -24.39 21.96 25.87
CA ALA A 154 -25.15 22.85 25.00
C ALA A 154 -26.61 22.79 25.48
N GLN A 155 -27.12 23.89 26.03
CA GLN A 155 -28.55 24.04 26.21
C GLN A 155 -29.16 24.05 24.81
N VAL A 156 -29.89 23.00 24.47
CA VAL A 156 -30.76 23.01 23.31
C VAL A 156 -31.90 23.95 23.68
N GLU A 157 -31.79 25.22 23.28
CA GLU A 157 -32.94 26.12 23.28
C GLU A 157 -33.99 25.50 22.34
N THR A 158 -35.07 24.99 22.92
CA THR A 158 -36.27 24.63 22.19
C THR A 158 -36.81 25.90 21.55
N PHE A 159 -36.63 26.04 20.24
CA PHE A 159 -37.37 27.01 19.43
C PHE A 159 -38.84 26.59 19.40
N GLU A 160 -39.59 27.00 20.42
CA GLU A 160 -41.04 27.17 20.30
C GLU A 160 -41.32 28.66 20.04
N GLN A 161 -42.22 28.91 19.08
CA GLN A 161 -42.84 30.19 18.69
C GLN A 161 -42.19 30.98 17.54
N PHE A 162 -42.64 30.68 16.32
CA PHE A 162 -43.08 31.68 15.35
C PHE A 162 -44.19 31.06 14.48
N ASP A 163 -45.43 31.16 14.97
CA ASP A 163 -46.65 31.10 14.16
C ASP A 163 -47.43 32.38 14.48
N GLU A 164 -47.36 33.36 13.57
CA GLU A 164 -48.40 34.33 13.18
C GLU A 164 -47.94 35.14 11.96
#